data_AF-A0A495Z7L0-F1
#
_entry.id   AF-A0A495Z7L0-F1
#
_cell.length_a   1.000
_cell.length_b   1.000
_cell.length_c   1.000
_cell.angle_alpha   90.00
_cell.angle_beta   90.00
_cell.angle_gamma   90.00
#
_symmetry.space_group_name_H-M   'P 1'
#
loop_
_entity.id
_entity.type
_entity.pdbx_description
1 polymer ?
#
loop_
_entity_poly.entity_id
_entity_poly.type
_entity_poly.pdbx_seq_one_letter_code
_entity_poly.pdbx_strand_id
1 'polypeptide(L)'
;MFLHDMRLNTQEKLPFHKDWRVQRVKWMADGKTLILGADEAGIKNRRHGTYNIYRYHVPSNTMTQLTHLPGRNYSPDWVEGPLDVSPKEKKITLWGEVKKRPE
;
A
#
# COMPACT_ATOMS: atom_id res chain seq x y z
N MET A 1 16.22 -3.14 2.62
CA MET A 1 15.21 -4.20 2.43
C MET A 1 15.66 -5.07 1.27
N PHE A 2 15.40 -6.37 1.33
CA PHE A 2 15.77 -7.29 0.27
C PHE A 2 14.55 -8.06 -0.20
N LEU A 3 14.50 -8.32 -1.51
CA LEU A 3 13.58 -9.24 -2.14
C LEU A 3 14.33 -10.57 -2.32
N HIS A 4 13.77 -11.66 -1.82
CA HIS A 4 14.36 -12.98 -1.95
C HIS A 4 13.50 -13.81 -2.90
N ASP A 5 14.06 -14.24 -4.02
CA ASP A 5 13.44 -15.21 -4.91
C ASP A 5 13.78 -16.61 -4.43
N MET A 6 12.82 -17.25 -3.77
CA MET A 6 12.96 -18.59 -3.21
C MET A 6 13.18 -19.67 -4.27
N ARG A 7 12.74 -19.43 -5.51
CA ARG A 7 12.80 -20.41 -6.60
C ARG A 7 14.18 -20.42 -7.26
N LEU A 8 14.78 -19.24 -7.37
CA LEU A 8 16.12 -19.05 -7.92
C LEU A 8 17.21 -19.01 -6.85
N ASN A 9 16.83 -18.97 -5.56
CA ASN A 9 17.72 -18.76 -4.42
C ASN A 9 18.59 -17.50 -4.60
N THR A 10 17.99 -16.44 -5.12
CA THR A 10 18.66 -15.16 -5.36
C THR A 10 18.07 -14.08 -4.46
N GLN A 11 18.89 -13.07 -4.18
CA GLN A 11 18.49 -11.94 -3.35
C GLN A 11 18.84 -10.63 -4.04
N GLU A 12 17.86 -9.74 -4.12
CA GLU A 12 18.00 -8.41 -4.67
C GLU A 12 17.82 -7.37 -3.57
N LYS A 13 18.71 -6.37 -3.54
CA LYS A 13 18.53 -5.22 -2.67
C LYS A 13 17.58 -4.23 -3.35
N LEU A 14 16.40 -4.07 -2.77
CA LEU A 14 15.44 -3.08 -3.24
C LEU A 14 15.97 -1.66 -2.96
N PRO A 15 15.61 -0.64 -3.77
CA PRO A 15 16.21 0.71 -3.78
C PRO A 15 15.76 1.59 -2.59
N PHE A 16 15.52 1.00 -1.42
CA PHE A 16 15.13 1.74 -0.23
C PHE A 16 16.33 2.45 0.37
N HIS A 17 16.15 3.74 0.68
CA HIS A 17 17.20 4.52 1.33
C HIS A 17 17.56 3.89 2.68
N LYS A 18 18.86 3.73 2.95
CA LYS A 18 19.36 3.01 4.13
C LYS A 18 18.92 3.61 5.47
N ASP A 19 18.60 4.90 5.46
CA ASP A 19 18.21 5.63 6.66
C ASP A 19 16.72 5.48 6.97
N TRP A 20 15.91 5.01 6.01
CA TRP A 20 14.49 4.81 6.22
C TRP A 20 14.23 3.69 7.24
N ARG A 21 13.27 3.93 8.12
CA ARG A 21 12.78 2.91 9.04
C ARG A 21 11.51 2.27 8.45
N VAL A 22 11.65 1.06 7.94
CA VAL A 22 10.51 0.24 7.47
C VAL A 22 9.91 -0.52 8.65
N GLN A 23 8.58 -0.54 8.78
CA GLN A 23 7.85 -1.20 9.88
C GLN A 23 7.09 -2.44 9.40
N ARG A 24 6.16 -2.25 8.46
CA ARG A 24 5.34 -3.32 7.90
C ARG A 24 5.49 -3.35 6.40
N VAL A 25 5.47 -4.56 5.85
CA VAL A 25 5.51 -4.82 4.40
C VAL A 25 4.48 -5.91 4.11
N LYS A 26 3.74 -5.74 3.02
CA LYS A 26 2.76 -6.70 2.52
C LYS A 26 2.87 -6.77 1.00
N TRP A 27 2.76 -7.97 0.46
CA TRP A 27 2.49 -8.15 -0.96
C TRP A 27 1.05 -7.76 -1.26
N MET A 28 0.85 -7.10 -2.39
CA MET A 28 -0.43 -7.10 -3.07
C MET A 28 -0.58 -8.44 -3.82
N ALA A 29 -1.82 -8.87 -4.04
CA ALA A 29 -2.11 -10.15 -4.69
C ALA A 29 -1.84 -10.14 -6.20
N ASP A 30 -1.58 -8.96 -6.80
CA ASP A 30 -0.96 -8.87 -8.13
C ASP A 30 0.44 -9.55 -8.21
N GLY A 31 1.05 -9.88 -7.06
CA GLY A 31 2.35 -10.54 -6.95
C GLY A 31 3.53 -9.68 -7.44
N LYS A 32 3.30 -8.41 -7.75
CA LYS A 32 4.26 -7.47 -8.35
C LYS A 32 4.43 -6.21 -7.51
N THR A 33 3.52 -5.95 -6.60
CA THR A 33 3.49 -4.73 -5.80
C THR A 33 3.63 -5.04 -4.31
N LEU A 34 4.45 -4.24 -3.63
CA LEU A 34 4.56 -4.20 -2.18
C LEU A 34 3.88 -2.94 -1.65
N ILE A 35 3.15 -3.05 -0.55
CA ILE A 35 2.76 -1.92 0.27
C ILE A 35 3.53 -1.98 1.58
N LEU A 36 4.08 -0.84 1.98
CA LEU A 36 4.86 -0.76 3.20
C LEU A 36 4.64 0.55 3.95
N GLY A 37 4.80 0.48 5.27
CA GLY A 37 4.90 1.64 6.15
C GLY A 37 6.37 2.00 6.36
N ALA A 38 6.78 3.21 6.01
CA ALA A 38 8.14 3.70 6.20
C ALA A 38 8.19 5.12 6.75
N ASP A 39 9.24 5.40 7.51
CA ASP A 39 9.58 6.71 8.04
C ASP A 39 10.92 7.15 7.42
N GLU A 40 10.87 8.24 6.63
CA GLU A 40 12.02 8.76 5.91
C GLU A 40 13.00 9.51 6.81
N ALA A 41 12.51 10.16 7.86
CA ALA A 41 13.34 10.83 8.87
C ALA A 41 14.19 9.80 9.65
N GLY A 42 13.72 8.55 9.64
CA GLY A 42 14.59 7.40 9.73
C GLY A 42 14.92 6.95 11.14
N ILE A 43 15.91 6.05 11.22
CA ILE A 43 16.29 5.38 12.48
C ILE A 43 16.81 6.38 13.54
N LYS A 44 17.20 7.60 13.13
CA LYS A 44 17.78 8.62 14.01
C LYS A 44 16.75 9.29 14.93
N ASN A 45 15.47 9.35 14.54
CA ASN A 45 14.41 9.95 15.36
C ASN A 45 13.33 8.93 15.77
N ARG A 46 13.73 7.91 16.54
CA ARG A 46 12.86 6.77 16.90
C ARG A 46 11.60 7.14 17.68
N ARG A 47 11.58 8.30 18.36
CA ARG A 47 10.49 8.69 19.28
C ARG A 47 9.30 9.33 18.55
N HIS A 48 9.52 9.97 17.41
CA HIS A 48 8.50 10.74 16.70
C HIS A 48 8.41 10.38 15.20
N GLY A 49 8.59 9.10 14.87
CA GLY A 49 8.60 8.68 13.47
C GLY A 49 7.31 9.07 12.74
N THR A 50 7.47 9.77 11.61
CA THR A 50 6.37 10.22 10.74
C THR A 50 6.24 9.20 9.63
N TYR A 51 5.44 8.18 9.89
CA TYR A 51 5.29 7.09 8.94
C TYR A 51 4.30 7.45 7.85
N ASN A 52 4.68 7.13 6.63
CA ASN A 52 3.81 7.12 5.48
C ASN A 52 3.68 5.72 4.89
N ILE A 53 2.57 5.51 4.20
CA ILE A 53 2.35 4.33 3.38
C ILE A 53 2.93 4.58 2.00
N TYR A 54 3.70 3.62 1.52
CA TYR A 54 4.27 3.61 0.18
C TYR A 54 3.82 2.37 -0.56
N ARG A 55 3.66 2.54 -1.87
CA ARG A 55 3.47 1.47 -2.85
C ARG A 55 4.73 1.36 -3.68
N TYR A 56 5.28 0.15 -3.76
CA TYR A 56 6.45 -0.16 -4.56
C TYR A 56 6.10 -1.23 -5.59
N HIS A 57 6.20 -0.89 -6.87
CA HIS A 57 6.00 -1.83 -7.97
C HIS A 57 7.35 -2.42 -8.38
N VAL A 58 7.53 -3.72 -8.16
CA VAL A 58 8.80 -4.44 -8.34
C VAL A 58 9.27 -4.39 -9.80
N PRO A 59 8.46 -4.75 -10.82
CA PRO A 59 8.94 -4.81 -12.20
C PRO A 59 9.39 -3.46 -12.78
N SER A 60 8.75 -2.36 -12.38
CA SER A 60 9.09 -1.02 -12.88
C SER A 60 9.98 -0.23 -11.93
N ASN A 61 10.42 -0.84 -10.81
CA ASN A 61 11.24 -0.19 -9.80
C ASN A 61 10.68 1.16 -9.32
N THR A 62 9.34 1.28 -9.25
CA THR A 62 8.67 2.57 -9.03
C THR A 62 8.10 2.65 -7.62
N MET A 63 8.39 3.75 -6.92
CA MET A 63 7.86 4.07 -5.60
C MET A 63 6.80 5.17 -5.70
N THR A 64 5.71 5.02 -4.96
CA THR A 64 4.67 6.05 -4.82
C THR A 64 4.31 6.19 -3.34
N GLN A 65 4.39 7.40 -2.80
CA GLN A 65 3.85 7.70 -1.48
C GLN A 65 2.32 7.83 -1.55
N LEU A 66 1.58 7.10 -0.72
CA LEU A 66 0.12 7.08 -0.73
C LEU A 66 -0.50 7.98 0.34
N THR A 67 0.19 8.21 1.45
CA THR A 67 -0.29 9.08 2.54
C THR A 67 0.66 10.26 2.71
N HIS A 68 0.13 11.46 2.95
CA HIS A 68 0.93 12.69 3.13
C HIS A 68 0.60 13.42 4.44
N LEU A 69 -0.21 12.78 5.28
CA LEU A 69 -0.77 13.41 6.48
C LEU A 69 0.20 13.27 7.66
N PRO A 70 0.27 14.29 8.53
CA PRO A 70 1.01 14.18 9.79
C PRO A 70 0.44 13.04 10.63
N GLY A 71 1.31 12.23 11.22
CA GLY A 71 0.91 11.08 12.03
C GLY A 71 1.75 9.84 11.76
N ARG A 72 1.23 8.70 12.22
CA ARG A 72 1.93 7.41 12.19
C ARG A 72 1.19 6.40 11.31
N ASN A 73 1.30 6.56 10.00
CA ASN A 73 0.72 5.63 9.02
C ASN A 73 1.70 4.49 8.74
N TYR A 74 1.76 3.47 9.59
CA TYR A 74 2.74 2.37 9.44
C TYR A 74 2.13 0.97 9.36
N SER A 75 0.81 0.83 9.53
CA SER A 75 0.14 -0.47 9.55
C SER A 75 -0.89 -0.57 8.43
N PRO A 76 -0.47 -0.63 7.16
CA PRO A 76 -1.40 -0.93 6.09
C PRO A 76 -1.94 -2.34 6.30
N ASP A 77 -3.26 -2.46 6.29
CA ASP A 77 -3.96 -3.72 6.11
C ASP A 77 -4.65 -3.65 4.75
N TRP A 78 -4.03 -4.27 3.76
CA TRP A 78 -4.49 -4.18 2.38
C TRP A 78 -5.21 -5.46 2.00
N VAL A 79 -6.41 -5.30 1.49
CA VAL A 79 -7.23 -6.37 0.90
C VAL A 79 -7.45 -6.05 -0.57
N GLU A 80 -7.42 -7.06 -1.42
CA GLU A 80 -7.71 -6.88 -2.84
C GLU A 80 -9.19 -7.00 -3.15
N GLY A 81 -9.64 -6.19 -4.11
CA GLY A 81 -11.00 -6.21 -4.62
C GLY A 81 -12.03 -5.60 -3.66
N PRO A 82 -13.28 -5.45 -4.13
CA PRO A 82 -14.38 -5.23 -3.21
C PRO A 82 -14.41 -6.38 -2.22
N LEU A 83 -14.43 -6.06 -0.92
CA LEU A 83 -14.83 -7.02 0.09
C LEU A 83 -16.17 -7.66 -0.35
N ASP A 84 -16.34 -8.96 -0.10
CA ASP A 84 -17.52 -9.76 -0.49
C ASP A 84 -18.85 -9.24 0.11
N VAL A 85 -18.77 -8.14 0.86
CA VAL A 85 -19.89 -7.24 1.21
C VAL A 85 -20.44 -6.45 0.00
N SER A 86 -19.86 -6.61 -1.19
CA SER A 86 -20.43 -6.11 -2.44
C SER A 86 -21.34 -7.19 -3.03
N PRO A 87 -22.67 -7.01 -3.01
CA PRO A 87 -23.59 -7.99 -3.55
C PRO A 87 -23.22 -8.31 -5.00
N LYS A 88 -23.15 -9.60 -5.33
CA LYS A 88 -22.81 -10.14 -6.67
C LYS A 88 -23.70 -9.62 -7.81
N GLU A 89 -24.78 -8.91 -7.50
CA GLU A 89 -25.80 -8.43 -8.45
C GLU A 89 -26.04 -6.91 -8.38
N LYS A 90 -25.05 -6.09 -8.05
CA LYS A 90 -25.23 -4.63 -8.09
C LYS A 90 -25.38 -4.15 -9.55
N LYS A 91 -26.63 -3.92 -9.97
CA LYS A 91 -26.96 -2.92 -11.00
C LYS A 91 -26.24 -1.62 -10.66
N ILE A 92 -25.48 -1.08 -11.61
CA ILE A 92 -24.90 0.26 -11.48
C ILE A 92 -26.09 1.22 -11.38
N THR A 93 -26.33 1.79 -10.20
CA THR A 93 -27.29 2.88 -10.02
C THR A 93 -26.50 4.16 -9.80
N LEU A 94 -26.58 5.09 -10.75
CA LEU A 94 -26.12 6.45 -10.55
C LEU A 94 -27.08 7.10 -9.56
N TRP A 95 -26.57 7.60 -8.44
CA TRP A 95 -27.37 8.22 -7.36
C TRP A 95 -28.31 9.36 -7.81
N GLY A 96 -28.10 9.91 -9.02
CA GLY A 96 -28.98 10.89 -9.63
C GLY A 96 -30.32 10.35 -10.16
N GLU A 97 -30.43 9.07 -10.48
CA GLU A 97 -31.66 8.49 -11.04
C GLU A 97 -32.71 8.14 -9.97
N VAL A 98 -32.29 7.87 -8.73
CA VAL A 98 -33.17 7.46 -7.62
C VAL A 98 -34.01 8.64 -7.07
N LYS A 99 -33.69 9.88 -7.43
CA LYS A 99 -34.35 11.08 -6.89
C LYS A 99 -35.43 11.69 -7.79
N LYS A 100 -35.90 11.01 -8.83
CA LYS A 100 -37.10 11.45 -9.54
C LYS A 100 -38.33 10.87 -8.83
N ARG A 101 -39.09 11.74 -8.16
CA ARG A 101 -40.42 11.41 -7.66
C ARG A 101 -41.36 11.14 -8.85
N PRO A 102 -42.29 10.17 -8.75
CA PRO A 102 -43.40 10.09 -9.69
C PRO A 102 -44.28 11.34 -9.54
N GLU A 103 -44.64 11.96 -10.67
CA GLU A 103 -45.79 12.88 -10.78
C GLU A 103 -47.07 12.07 -11.00
#